data_AF-A0A4R5H829-F1
#
_entry.id   AF-A0A4R5H829-F1
#
_cell.length_a   1.000
_cell.length_b   1.000
_cell.length_c   1.000
_cell.angle_alpha   90.00
_cell.angle_beta   90.00
_cell.angle_gamma   90.00
#
_symmetry.space_group_name_H-M   'P 1'
#
loop_
_entity.id
_entity.type
_entity.pdbx_description
1 polymer ?
#
loop_
_entity_poly.entity_id
_entity_poly.type
_entity_poly.pdbx_seq_one_letter_code
_entity_poly.pdbx_strand_id
1 'polypeptide(L)'
;MSTTISSTANGIPAIQDINDDDIRETENELTSGISNADSELVNLKIEQKISGRDAGGRINIGGFVNSNAKYSRFHTRYMATLLSNKTKQLTDAQGNLVATKRYGIGFGLALDIRNIETKINVNYGVVAASAKMDFADVNYKLNVFGAIGPALVGDMPSVTGDFSAESFDQLTTFIQSAKTTLQDPENTKLYPIEFIKEEDLKIERTDTRSIFFGAQQVSNGIGLLEAIKSARDHSEQFNENVIQFVYRYFGLKDAYVGPLESQKRDALNWLKGSFNKVTPADPTGSWVQIDDVYTGDINSEEINYKPHPVPVDWAELPKTTDFQLQETSADFSSDLKISAIGDGSGEFNTIIIARDLSQFIDVSDNRPAGSQVIETRYGVGLRLKIKLSNIEFGTDVDIGVVGAVSELGLADVEYEISGIGFADMSLLDILPGPMNITQNTMDDLIKVFDDLKNRFAQMDVSDLKPQAFQIRVKEPEFVDPFINAQSIVFAVNQIRNKKKLEETMSAGLSLGLNQDLIKDTYADFGVTDNSRITLAARREAKDWLIFQ
;
A
#
# COMPACT_ATOMS: atom_id res chain seq x y z
N MET A 1 -1.64 9.10 30.00
CA MET A 1 -0.29 9.59 29.65
C MET A 1 0.05 8.85 28.37
N SER A 2 0.38 9.55 27.27
CA SER A 2 0.72 8.89 26.00
C SER A 2 2.15 8.37 26.11
N THR A 3 2.32 7.06 25.90
CA THR A 3 3.60 6.35 26.04
C THR A 3 4.03 5.90 24.65
N THR A 4 5.32 6.08 24.32
CA THR A 4 5.87 5.83 22.97
C THR A 4 6.78 4.61 23.03
N ILE A 5 6.65 3.68 22.07
CA ILE A 5 7.71 2.69 21.83
C ILE A 5 8.91 3.45 21.26
N SER A 6 9.99 3.54 22.04
CA SER A 6 11.21 4.24 21.64
C SER A 6 11.83 3.59 20.40
N SER A 7 12.10 4.40 19.36
CA SER A 7 12.76 4.02 18.10
C SER A 7 14.18 3.44 18.26
N THR A 8 14.67 3.35 19.50
CA THR A 8 16.02 2.88 19.83
C THR A 8 16.18 1.37 19.72
N ALA A 9 15.10 0.58 19.79
CA ALA A 9 15.15 -0.87 19.59
C ALA A 9 14.93 -1.20 18.09
N ASN A 10 15.98 -1.65 17.41
CA ASN A 10 15.93 -2.32 16.10
C ASN A 10 15.37 -1.56 14.89
N GLY A 11 15.26 -0.23 14.94
CA GLY A 11 14.86 0.57 13.76
C GLY A 11 13.38 0.47 13.39
N ILE A 12 12.53 0.11 14.34
CA ILE A 12 11.07 0.12 14.19
C ILE A 12 10.55 1.56 14.32
N PRO A 13 9.58 2.01 13.48
CA PRO A 13 8.95 3.32 13.62
C PRO A 13 8.30 3.49 15.00
N ALA A 14 8.44 4.67 15.59
CA ALA A 14 7.74 4.97 16.84
C ALA A 14 6.23 5.03 16.58
N ILE A 15 5.47 4.21 17.30
CA ILE A 15 4.00 4.26 17.30
C ILE A 15 3.55 4.91 18.61
N GLN A 16 2.67 5.90 18.47
CA GLN A 16 2.09 6.63 19.60
C GLN A 16 0.78 5.97 20.03
N ASP A 17 0.37 6.25 21.27
CA ASP A 17 -0.95 5.89 21.81
C ASP A 17 -1.24 4.39 21.93
N ILE A 18 -0.19 3.56 22.09
CA ILE A 18 -0.35 2.12 22.38
C ILE A 18 -0.58 1.90 23.88
N ASN A 19 -1.39 0.91 24.24
CA ASN A 19 -1.59 0.42 25.59
C ASN A 19 -0.24 -0.01 26.24
N ASP A 20 -0.01 0.41 27.49
CA ASP A 20 1.20 0.10 28.25
C ASP A 20 1.49 -1.42 28.36
N ASP A 21 0.43 -2.25 28.41
CA ASP A 21 0.59 -3.71 28.43
C ASP A 21 1.14 -4.25 27.10
N ASP A 22 0.63 -3.74 25.97
CA ASP A 22 1.10 -4.09 24.63
C ASP A 22 2.55 -3.62 24.39
N ILE A 23 2.92 -2.45 24.95
CA ILE A 23 4.30 -1.94 24.91
C ILE A 23 5.23 -2.89 25.66
N ARG A 24 4.92 -3.19 26.92
CA ARG A 24 5.77 -4.04 27.78
C ARG A 24 5.92 -5.45 27.21
N GLU A 25 4.85 -6.00 26.66
CA GLU A 25 4.91 -7.30 25.99
C GLU A 25 5.81 -7.24 24.75
N THR A 26 5.65 -6.21 23.92
CA THR A 26 6.48 -6.03 22.71
C THR A 26 7.96 -5.87 23.05
N GLU A 27 8.32 -5.13 24.10
CA GLU A 27 9.71 -5.00 24.57
C GLU A 27 10.29 -6.35 25.03
N ASN A 28 9.49 -7.16 25.73
CA ASN A 28 9.88 -8.50 26.15
C ASN A 28 10.11 -9.41 24.94
N GLU A 29 9.23 -9.38 23.95
CA GLU A 29 9.34 -10.16 22.72
C GLU A 29 10.53 -9.73 21.85
N LEU A 30 10.80 -8.43 21.74
CA LEU A 30 11.99 -7.91 21.04
C LEU A 30 13.30 -8.41 21.67
N THR A 31 13.29 -8.64 22.98
CA THR A 31 14.46 -9.15 23.72
C THR A 31 14.57 -10.67 23.65
N SER A 32 13.46 -11.35 23.90
CA SER A 32 13.46 -12.79 24.18
C SER A 32 13.03 -13.66 23.01
N GLY A 33 12.37 -13.09 22.00
CA GLY A 33 11.72 -13.79 20.91
C GLY A 33 10.52 -14.64 21.37
N ILE A 34 9.65 -15.00 20.45
CA ILE A 34 8.54 -15.94 20.68
C ILE A 34 8.85 -17.31 20.06
N SER A 35 8.24 -18.37 20.59
CA SER A 35 8.34 -19.70 20.00
C SER A 35 7.69 -19.76 18.61
N ASN A 36 8.29 -20.54 17.71
CA ASN A 36 7.80 -20.84 16.37
C ASN A 36 6.90 -22.09 16.30
N ALA A 37 6.59 -22.75 17.42
CA ALA A 37 5.93 -24.06 17.45
C ALA A 37 4.58 -24.11 16.71
N ASP A 38 3.89 -22.98 16.59
CA ASP A 38 2.60 -22.84 15.89
C ASP A 38 2.64 -21.72 14.82
N SER A 39 3.81 -21.41 14.26
CA SER A 39 3.99 -20.21 13.45
C SER A 39 4.93 -20.48 12.27
N GLU A 40 4.34 -20.82 11.12
CA GLU A 40 5.06 -21.12 9.89
C GLU A 40 5.58 -19.82 9.26
N LEU A 41 6.80 -19.88 8.70
CA LEU A 41 7.36 -18.80 7.87
C LEU A 41 6.80 -18.96 6.46
N VAL A 42 6.02 -17.98 5.99
CA VAL A 42 5.23 -18.10 4.76
C VAL A 42 5.47 -16.97 3.75
N ASN A 43 6.13 -15.90 4.19
CA ASN A 43 6.29 -14.67 3.42
C ASN A 43 7.76 -14.24 3.38
N LEU A 44 8.35 -14.14 2.18
CA LEU A 44 9.61 -13.41 2.02
C LEU A 44 9.29 -11.97 1.61
N LYS A 45 9.70 -11.01 2.44
CA LYS A 45 9.63 -9.58 2.13
C LYS A 45 11.03 -9.01 1.92
N ILE A 46 11.22 -8.31 0.82
CA ILE A 46 12.42 -7.52 0.54
C ILE A 46 12.01 -6.07 0.27
N GLU A 47 12.56 -5.17 1.05
CA GLU A 47 12.21 -3.75 1.08
C GLU A 47 13.46 -2.89 0.85
N GLN A 48 13.31 -1.85 0.03
CA GLN A 48 14.27 -0.76 -0.09
C GLN A 48 13.51 0.58 -0.03
N LYS A 49 13.78 1.39 1.00
CA LYS A 49 13.16 2.73 1.17
C LYS A 49 14.20 3.83 1.19
N ILE A 50 13.97 4.90 0.44
CA ILE A 50 14.77 6.14 0.50
C ILE A 50 13.95 7.22 1.21
N SER A 51 14.41 7.69 2.37
CA SER A 51 13.73 8.70 3.19
C SER A 51 14.62 9.91 3.49
N GLY A 52 14.01 11.03 3.89
CA GLY A 52 14.73 12.19 4.44
C GLY A 52 15.65 12.92 3.45
N ARG A 53 15.21 13.15 2.19
CA ARG A 53 16.00 13.86 1.18
C ARG A 53 16.13 15.37 1.50
N ASP A 54 17.21 15.76 2.18
CA ASP A 54 17.55 17.17 2.38
C ASP A 54 18.32 17.69 1.15
N ALA A 55 17.63 18.44 0.28
CA ALA A 55 18.24 19.11 -0.87
C ALA A 55 18.72 20.53 -0.50
N GLY A 56 19.98 20.86 -0.82
CA GLY A 56 20.60 22.16 -0.51
C GLY A 56 20.13 23.35 -1.37
N GLY A 57 19.03 23.24 -2.11
CA GLY A 57 18.54 24.27 -3.04
C GLY A 57 17.12 24.73 -2.75
N ARG A 58 16.92 26.04 -2.52
CA ARG A 58 15.58 26.66 -2.51
C ARG A 58 15.08 26.84 -3.95
N ILE A 59 14.33 25.84 -4.43
CA ILE A 59 13.15 25.82 -5.32
C ILE A 59 13.09 24.36 -5.84
N ASN A 60 12.21 23.55 -5.26
CA ASN A 60 11.84 22.22 -5.77
C ASN A 60 10.45 22.33 -6.41
N ILE A 61 10.39 22.22 -7.74
CA ILE A 61 9.16 22.02 -8.51
C ILE A 61 9.44 20.87 -9.49
N GLY A 62 9.05 19.66 -9.08
CA GLY A 62 9.10 18.39 -9.82
C GLY A 62 10.51 17.82 -10.04
N GLY A 63 10.62 16.50 -9.96
CA GLY A 63 11.82 15.75 -10.24
C GLY A 63 12.15 15.82 -11.72
N PHE A 64 12.97 16.80 -12.07
CA PHE A 64 13.84 16.72 -13.21
C PHE A 64 15.23 17.13 -12.77
N VAL A 65 16.03 16.14 -12.43
CA VAL A 65 17.47 16.33 -12.28
C VAL A 65 18.18 15.24 -13.08
N ASN A 66 18.29 15.48 -14.39
CA ASN A 66 19.45 15.03 -15.17
C ASN A 66 20.59 16.07 -15.01
N SER A 67 20.80 16.50 -13.76
CA SER A 67 21.78 17.51 -13.36
C SER A 67 22.57 16.96 -12.17
N ASN A 68 23.76 17.48 -11.88
CA ASN A 68 24.55 17.03 -10.75
C ASN A 68 23.76 17.23 -9.45
N ALA A 69 23.11 16.19 -8.93
CA ALA A 69 22.37 16.27 -7.68
C ALA A 69 23.35 16.15 -6.54
N LYS A 70 23.57 17.25 -5.82
CA LYS A 70 24.28 17.23 -4.55
C LYS A 70 23.27 17.10 -3.42
N TYR A 71 23.22 15.95 -2.79
CA TYR A 71 22.38 15.74 -1.61
C TYR A 71 23.20 16.07 -0.36
N SER A 72 22.69 16.96 0.49
CA SER A 72 23.35 17.22 1.79
C SER A 72 23.21 16.02 2.71
N ARG A 73 22.04 15.38 2.71
CA ARG A 73 21.76 14.18 3.49
C ARG A 73 20.54 13.44 2.95
N PHE A 74 20.54 12.11 3.07
CA PHE A 74 19.33 11.29 3.04
C PHE A 74 19.60 9.94 3.71
N HIS A 75 18.53 9.22 4.03
CA HIS A 75 18.57 7.89 4.62
C HIS A 75 18.09 6.86 3.63
N THR A 76 18.77 5.72 3.55
CA THR A 76 18.23 4.55 2.86
C THR A 76 18.15 3.38 3.83
N ARG A 77 17.07 2.62 3.75
CA ARG A 77 16.87 1.39 4.53
C ARG A 77 16.70 0.25 3.55
N TYR A 78 17.43 -0.82 3.81
CA TYR A 78 17.24 -2.12 3.18
C TYR A 78 16.75 -3.11 4.23
N MET A 79 15.84 -4.01 3.86
CA MET A 79 15.39 -5.08 4.75
C MET A 79 15.09 -6.33 3.93
N ALA A 80 15.50 -7.48 4.47
CA ALA A 80 15.16 -8.80 3.92
C ALA A 80 14.75 -9.70 5.07
N THR A 81 13.48 -10.11 5.06
CA THR A 81 12.84 -10.77 6.20
C THR A 81 11.92 -11.89 5.76
N LEU A 82 11.99 -13.00 6.48
CA LEU A 82 11.02 -14.08 6.44
C LEU A 82 10.00 -13.84 7.54
N LEU A 83 8.77 -13.58 7.14
CA LEU A 83 7.67 -13.27 8.02
C LEU A 83 6.80 -14.51 8.19
N SER A 84 6.36 -14.70 9.43
CA SER A 84 5.41 -15.74 9.79
C SER A 84 3.98 -15.32 9.44
N ASN A 85 3.09 -16.30 9.32
CA ASN A 85 1.64 -16.09 9.33
C ASN A 85 1.12 -15.57 10.67
N LYS A 86 1.94 -15.56 11.73
CA LYS A 86 1.57 -15.01 13.03
C LYS A 86 1.61 -13.48 13.04
N THR A 87 0.49 -12.89 13.46
CA THR A 87 0.35 -11.45 13.70
C THR A 87 -0.25 -11.20 15.07
N LYS A 88 -0.09 -9.97 15.58
CA LYS A 88 -0.72 -9.53 16.81
C LYS A 88 -1.16 -8.07 16.69
N GLN A 89 -2.41 -7.79 17.04
CA GLN A 89 -2.95 -6.44 17.10
C GLN A 89 -2.35 -5.67 18.28
N LEU A 90 -2.11 -4.38 18.07
CA LEU A 90 -1.70 -3.41 19.08
C LEU A 90 -2.83 -2.40 19.23
N THR A 91 -3.29 -2.21 20.46
CA THR A 91 -4.46 -1.38 20.74
C THR A 91 -4.12 -0.13 21.53
N ASP A 92 -4.95 0.89 21.42
CA ASP A 92 -4.90 2.05 22.31
C ASP A 92 -5.53 1.73 23.68
N ALA A 93 -5.51 2.71 24.59
CA ALA A 93 -6.11 2.57 25.92
C ALA A 93 -7.64 2.37 25.90
N GLN A 94 -8.29 2.64 24.77
CA GLN A 94 -9.73 2.45 24.54
C GLN A 94 -10.04 1.11 23.85
N GLY A 95 -9.01 0.33 23.48
CA GLY A 95 -9.13 -0.94 22.78
C GLY A 95 -9.28 -0.80 21.26
N ASN A 96 -9.08 0.40 20.69
CA ASN A 96 -9.08 0.58 19.24
C ASN A 96 -7.76 0.06 18.67
N LEU A 97 -7.82 -0.55 17.48
CA LEU A 97 -6.64 -0.99 16.75
C LEU A 97 -5.79 0.22 16.31
N VAL A 98 -4.51 0.22 16.68
CA VAL A 98 -3.53 1.26 16.32
C VAL A 98 -2.56 0.74 15.27
N ALA A 99 -2.16 -0.53 15.38
CA ALA A 99 -1.24 -1.18 14.47
C ALA A 99 -1.34 -2.70 14.56
N THR A 100 -0.82 -3.39 13.55
CA THR A 100 -0.62 -4.84 13.57
C THR A 100 0.88 -5.15 13.54
N LYS A 101 1.33 -5.95 14.51
CA LYS A 101 2.71 -6.44 14.63
C LYS A 101 2.86 -7.77 13.91
N ARG A 102 3.87 -7.89 13.05
CA ARG A 102 4.26 -9.14 12.37
C ARG A 102 5.54 -9.71 12.95
N TYR A 103 5.56 -11.03 13.06
CA TYR A 103 6.70 -11.77 13.59
C TYR A 103 7.48 -12.42 12.46
N GLY A 104 8.79 -12.53 12.63
CA GLY A 104 9.63 -13.19 11.66
C GLY A 104 11.09 -13.25 12.07
N ILE A 105 11.93 -13.47 11.07
CA ILE A 105 13.39 -13.43 11.15
C ILE A 105 13.97 -12.73 9.92
N GLY A 106 15.17 -12.18 10.05
CA GLY A 106 15.84 -11.52 8.93
C GLY A 106 16.84 -10.48 9.39
N PHE A 107 17.11 -9.53 8.51
CA PHE A 107 18.04 -8.44 8.78
C PHE A 107 17.59 -7.16 8.08
N GLY A 108 17.96 -6.03 8.68
CA GLY A 108 17.73 -4.70 8.15
C GLY A 108 19.02 -3.88 8.20
N LEU A 109 19.25 -3.07 7.20
CA LEU A 109 20.46 -2.29 7.06
C LEU A 109 20.09 -0.86 6.73
N ALA A 110 20.39 0.05 7.63
CA ALA A 110 20.12 1.47 7.48
C ALA A 110 21.43 2.20 7.15
N LEU A 111 21.40 3.04 6.12
CA LEU A 111 22.50 3.94 5.75
C LEU A 111 22.11 5.40 5.99
N ASP A 112 22.99 6.14 6.64
CA ASP A 112 22.95 7.60 6.75
C ASP A 112 24.01 8.17 5.80
N ILE A 113 23.55 8.76 4.69
CA ILE A 113 24.42 9.21 3.60
C ILE A 113 24.46 10.73 3.60
N ARG A 114 25.66 11.29 3.57
CA ARG A 114 25.89 12.74 3.59
C ARG A 114 26.83 13.15 2.48
N ASN A 115 26.65 14.38 2.02
CA ASN A 115 27.53 15.03 1.06
C ASN A 115 27.75 14.26 -0.25
N ILE A 116 26.80 13.43 -0.69
CA ILE A 116 26.98 12.67 -1.92
C ILE A 116 26.89 13.60 -3.14
N GLU A 117 27.89 13.51 -4.00
CA GLU A 117 27.88 14.11 -5.33
C GLU A 117 27.84 13.00 -6.36
N THR A 118 26.64 12.69 -6.87
CA THR A 118 26.47 11.70 -7.93
C THR A 118 25.63 12.26 -9.06
N LYS A 119 25.99 11.88 -10.29
CA LYS A 119 25.25 12.23 -11.50
C LYS A 119 23.99 11.38 -11.68
N ILE A 120 23.93 10.21 -11.06
CA ILE A 120 22.91 9.20 -11.32
C ILE A 120 22.68 8.37 -10.05
N ASN A 121 21.41 8.10 -9.76
CA ASN A 121 20.86 7.02 -8.92
C ASN A 121 21.64 6.65 -7.64
N VAL A 122 21.05 6.97 -6.48
CA VAL A 122 21.65 6.61 -5.19
C VAL A 122 21.22 5.20 -4.75
N ASN A 123 21.66 4.20 -5.50
CA ASN A 123 21.48 2.80 -5.13
C ASN A 123 22.63 2.28 -4.24
N TYR A 124 22.45 1.12 -3.62
CA TYR A 124 23.37 0.57 -2.61
C TYR A 124 24.82 0.41 -3.12
N GLY A 125 24.97 -0.01 -4.38
CA GLY A 125 26.27 -0.19 -5.02
C GLY A 125 26.93 1.13 -5.38
N VAL A 126 26.16 2.12 -5.83
CA VAL A 126 26.63 3.49 -6.07
C VAL A 126 27.04 4.14 -4.75
N VAL A 127 26.27 3.96 -3.67
CA VAL A 127 26.63 4.46 -2.35
C VAL A 127 27.93 3.86 -1.85
N ALA A 128 28.12 2.54 -1.98
CA ALA A 128 29.38 1.87 -1.63
C ALA A 128 30.57 2.39 -2.47
N ALA A 129 30.37 2.57 -3.79
CA ALA A 129 31.39 3.09 -4.67
C ALA A 129 31.72 4.57 -4.36
N SER A 130 30.71 5.40 -4.10
CA SER A 130 30.87 6.80 -3.70
C SER A 130 31.59 6.92 -2.37
N ALA A 131 31.25 6.09 -1.38
CA ALA A 131 31.97 6.03 -0.11
C ALA A 131 33.45 5.62 -0.32
N LYS A 132 33.71 4.60 -1.17
CA LYS A 132 35.08 4.16 -1.51
C LYS A 132 35.91 5.25 -2.19
N MET A 133 35.27 6.10 -3.00
CA MET A 133 35.94 7.18 -3.74
C MET A 133 35.98 8.51 -2.98
N ASP A 134 35.60 8.52 -1.69
CA ASP A 134 35.47 9.73 -0.87
C ASP A 134 34.54 10.80 -1.47
N PHE A 135 33.54 10.37 -2.25
CA PHE A 135 32.50 11.22 -2.82
C PHE A 135 31.22 11.26 -1.98
N ALA A 136 31.16 10.51 -0.88
CA ALA A 136 30.08 10.53 0.10
C ALA A 136 30.58 10.06 1.48
N ASP A 137 30.05 10.66 2.54
CA ASP A 137 30.21 10.14 3.91
C ASP A 137 29.04 9.21 4.20
N VAL A 138 29.30 7.92 4.44
CA VAL A 138 28.26 6.92 4.61
C VAL A 138 28.48 6.11 5.88
N ASN A 139 27.53 6.22 6.80
CA ASN A 139 27.47 5.39 8.00
C ASN A 139 26.40 4.32 7.82
N TYR A 140 26.64 3.10 8.31
CA TYR A 140 25.64 2.03 8.33
C TYR A 140 25.28 1.60 9.75
N LYS A 141 24.07 1.06 9.89
CA LYS A 141 23.59 0.32 11.06
C LYS A 141 22.91 -0.97 10.59
N LEU A 142 23.45 -2.11 10.98
CA LEU A 142 22.88 -3.43 10.78
C LEU A 142 21.96 -3.78 11.96
N ASN A 143 20.75 -4.24 11.68
CA ASN A 143 19.80 -4.82 12.63
C ASN A 143 19.58 -6.28 12.23
N VAL A 144 19.70 -7.20 13.18
CA VAL A 144 19.47 -8.63 12.95
C VAL A 144 18.31 -9.08 13.81
N PHE A 145 17.35 -9.77 13.21
CA PHE A 145 16.12 -10.23 13.83
C PHE A 145 16.11 -11.77 13.83
N GLY A 146 16.22 -12.39 15.00
CA GLY A 146 16.10 -13.85 15.22
C GLY A 146 17.09 -14.77 14.51
N ALA A 147 17.93 -14.26 13.61
CA ALA A 147 18.91 -15.01 12.84
C ALA A 147 20.31 -14.97 13.48
N ILE A 148 20.45 -15.30 14.76
CA ILE A 148 21.78 -15.40 15.40
C ILE A 148 21.94 -16.80 16.00
N GLY A 149 22.23 -17.77 15.12
CA GLY A 149 22.82 -19.04 15.54
C GLY A 149 24.33 -18.88 15.76
N PRO A 150 25.00 -19.78 16.51
CA PRO A 150 26.46 -19.75 16.70
C PRO A 150 27.25 -19.71 15.38
N ALA A 151 26.70 -20.29 14.31
CA ALA A 151 27.28 -20.28 12.97
C ALA A 151 27.30 -18.89 12.31
N LEU A 152 26.34 -18.02 12.64
CA LEU A 152 26.21 -16.67 12.07
C LEU A 152 27.04 -15.62 12.82
N VAL A 153 27.37 -15.87 14.08
CA VAL A 153 28.16 -14.94 14.92
C VAL A 153 29.57 -14.74 14.36
N GLY A 154 30.16 -15.75 13.73
CA GLY A 154 31.52 -15.69 13.18
C GLY A 154 31.65 -14.78 11.95
N ASP A 155 30.58 -14.67 11.16
CA ASP A 155 30.55 -13.91 9.91
C ASP A 155 29.88 -12.54 10.08
N MET A 156 29.42 -12.20 11.30
CA MET A 156 28.68 -10.97 11.56
C MET A 156 29.62 -9.75 11.55
N PRO A 157 29.42 -8.77 10.65
CA PRO A 157 30.18 -7.53 10.67
C PRO A 157 29.78 -6.68 11.88
N SER A 158 30.51 -5.59 12.12
CA SER A 158 30.13 -4.64 13.18
C SER A 158 28.71 -4.12 12.98
N VAL A 159 27.93 -4.02 14.06
CA VAL A 159 26.53 -3.55 14.05
C VAL A 159 26.41 -2.11 13.52
N THR A 160 27.46 -1.30 13.68
CA THR A 160 27.57 0.05 13.14
C THR A 160 28.97 0.30 12.62
N GLY A 161 29.11 1.06 11.54
CA GLY A 161 30.41 1.47 11.04
C GLY A 161 30.34 2.33 9.78
N ASP A 162 31.50 2.60 9.19
CA ASP A 162 31.59 3.26 7.89
C ASP A 162 31.30 2.26 6.78
N PHE A 163 30.49 2.68 5.81
CA PHE A 163 30.05 1.83 4.71
C PHE A 163 31.08 1.84 3.58
N SER A 164 32.20 1.16 3.82
CA SER A 164 33.28 0.97 2.84
C SER A 164 33.02 -0.23 1.92
N ALA A 165 33.85 -0.41 0.89
CA ALA A 165 33.81 -1.62 0.05
C ALA A 165 34.09 -2.91 0.83
N GLU A 166 34.96 -2.86 1.85
CA GLU A 166 35.22 -4.01 2.72
C GLU A 166 34.00 -4.34 3.57
N SER A 167 33.37 -3.33 4.18
CA SER A 167 32.12 -3.50 4.92
C SER A 167 31.01 -4.07 4.03
N PHE A 168 30.95 -3.64 2.76
CA PHE A 168 30.01 -4.17 1.78
C PHE A 168 30.24 -5.65 1.46
N ASP A 169 31.49 -6.07 1.24
CA ASP A 169 31.83 -7.48 0.99
C ASP A 169 31.53 -8.35 2.22
N GLN A 170 31.81 -7.85 3.42
CA GLN A 170 31.48 -8.52 4.69
C GLN A 170 29.97 -8.66 4.89
N LEU A 171 29.20 -7.60 4.64
CA LEU A 171 27.73 -7.63 4.71
C LEU A 171 27.14 -8.59 3.68
N THR A 172 27.69 -8.61 2.45
CA THR A 172 27.26 -9.56 1.41
C THR A 172 27.51 -11.00 1.83
N THR A 173 28.70 -11.28 2.39
CA THR A 173 29.06 -12.61 2.90
C THR A 173 28.15 -13.04 4.05
N PHE A 174 27.96 -12.15 5.03
CA PHE A 174 27.05 -12.37 6.16
C PHE A 174 25.64 -12.75 5.70
N ILE A 175 25.12 -12.06 4.68
CA ILE A 175 23.77 -12.34 4.18
C ILE A 175 23.70 -13.72 3.49
N GLN A 176 24.72 -14.14 2.75
CA GLN A 176 24.76 -15.48 2.16
C GLN A 176 24.83 -16.58 3.22
N SER A 177 25.62 -16.38 4.27
CA SER A 177 25.65 -17.25 5.45
C SER A 177 24.30 -17.25 6.18
N ALA A 178 23.64 -16.10 6.26
CA ALA A 178 22.32 -15.95 6.86
C ALA A 178 21.28 -16.77 6.10
N LYS A 179 21.23 -16.67 4.76
CA LYS A 179 20.34 -17.48 3.91
C LYS A 179 20.45 -18.97 4.21
N THR A 180 21.67 -19.48 4.30
CA THR A 180 21.92 -20.90 4.57
C THR A 180 21.42 -21.30 5.96
N THR A 181 21.57 -20.44 6.97
CA THR A 181 21.14 -20.74 8.34
C THR A 181 19.62 -20.68 8.50
N LEU A 182 18.93 -19.87 7.70
CA LEU A 182 17.46 -19.77 7.71
C LEU A 182 16.77 -21.04 7.18
N GLN A 183 17.51 -21.99 6.59
CA GLN A 183 16.99 -23.26 6.08
C GLN A 183 16.74 -24.32 7.16
N ASP A 184 17.28 -24.15 8.38
CA ASP A 184 17.08 -25.09 9.50
C ASP A 184 16.38 -24.37 10.68
N PRO A 185 15.04 -24.23 10.64
CA PRO A 185 14.29 -23.41 11.58
C PRO A 185 13.96 -24.12 12.89
N GLU A 186 14.45 -25.35 13.13
CA GLU A 186 13.97 -26.19 14.25
C GLU A 186 14.17 -25.57 15.65
N ASN A 187 14.87 -24.43 15.78
CA ASN A 187 14.98 -23.67 17.03
C ASN A 187 14.89 -22.14 16.88
N THR A 188 14.29 -21.66 15.79
CA THR A 188 14.33 -20.23 15.50
C THR A 188 13.21 -19.49 16.20
N LYS A 189 13.57 -18.69 17.21
CA LYS A 189 12.63 -17.76 17.82
C LYS A 189 12.22 -16.68 16.83
N LEU A 190 10.94 -16.35 16.79
CA LEU A 190 10.42 -15.26 15.95
C LEU A 190 10.45 -13.96 16.73
N TYR A 191 10.71 -12.85 16.05
CA TYR A 191 10.80 -11.53 16.66
C TYR A 191 9.80 -10.59 16.01
N PRO A 192 9.29 -9.58 16.74
CA PRO A 192 8.62 -8.45 16.12
C PRO A 192 9.55 -7.76 15.12
N ILE A 193 9.22 -7.82 13.83
CA ILE A 193 10.02 -7.22 12.76
C ILE A 193 9.32 -6.00 12.17
N GLU A 194 8.02 -6.12 11.92
CA GLU A 194 7.25 -5.10 11.24
C GLU A 194 6.05 -4.68 12.09
N PHE A 195 5.78 -3.39 12.07
CA PHE A 195 4.62 -2.79 12.70
C PHE A 195 3.89 -2.03 11.61
N ILE A 196 2.75 -2.57 11.21
CA ILE A 196 1.91 -2.03 10.17
C ILE A 196 0.93 -1.10 10.86
N LYS A 197 1.09 0.20 10.64
CA LYS A 197 0.12 1.18 11.09
C LYS A 197 -1.05 1.20 10.11
N GLU A 198 -2.26 1.10 10.62
CA GLU A 198 -3.47 1.34 9.82
C GLU A 198 -3.66 2.85 9.72
N GLU A 199 -2.92 3.49 8.81
CA GLU A 199 -3.21 4.86 8.39
C GLU A 199 -3.79 4.81 6.99
N ASP A 200 -5.12 4.84 6.90
CA ASP A 200 -5.78 5.15 5.65
C ASP A 200 -5.53 6.64 5.32
N LEU A 201 -5.30 6.95 4.05
CA LEU A 201 -5.59 8.31 3.57
C LEU A 201 -7.11 8.46 3.60
N LYS A 202 -7.64 8.74 4.80
CA LYS A 202 -9.06 8.91 5.01
C LYS A 202 -9.43 10.25 4.41
N ILE A 203 -9.91 10.23 3.17
CA ILE A 203 -10.55 11.41 2.58
C ILE A 203 -11.74 11.74 3.49
N GLU A 204 -11.60 12.84 4.22
CA GLU A 204 -12.64 13.29 5.12
C GLU A 204 -13.65 14.17 4.38
N ARG A 205 -14.81 14.40 4.99
CA ARG A 205 -15.78 15.36 4.47
C ARG A 205 -15.17 16.75 4.24
N THR A 206 -14.18 17.14 5.05
CA THR A 206 -13.40 18.39 4.95
C THR A 206 -12.59 18.48 3.65
N ASP A 207 -12.17 17.35 3.07
CA ASP A 207 -11.41 17.32 1.82
C ASP A 207 -12.27 17.50 0.56
N THR A 208 -13.61 17.47 0.69
CA THR A 208 -14.56 17.60 -0.43
C THR A 208 -14.30 18.84 -1.29
N ARG A 209 -13.87 19.95 -0.69
CA ARG A 209 -13.54 21.17 -1.43
C ARG A 209 -12.26 21.04 -2.25
N SER A 210 -11.23 20.37 -1.71
CA SER A 210 -10.00 20.05 -2.44
C SER A 210 -10.30 19.12 -3.62
N ILE A 211 -11.21 18.14 -3.44
CA ILE A 211 -11.67 17.25 -4.50
C ILE A 211 -12.38 18.05 -5.61
N PHE A 212 -13.35 18.87 -5.22
CA PHE A 212 -14.10 19.73 -6.15
C PHE A 212 -13.19 20.68 -6.91
N PHE A 213 -12.25 21.34 -6.22
CA PHE A 213 -11.25 22.20 -6.84
C PHE A 213 -10.43 21.44 -7.88
N GLY A 214 -9.83 20.31 -7.51
CA GLY A 214 -9.05 19.48 -8.44
C GLY A 214 -9.85 19.07 -9.68
N ALA A 215 -11.10 18.61 -9.50
CA ALA A 215 -11.95 18.17 -10.60
C ALA A 215 -12.33 19.34 -11.53
N GLN A 216 -12.58 20.51 -10.95
CA GLN A 216 -12.84 21.73 -11.71
C GLN A 216 -11.62 22.15 -12.55
N GLN A 217 -10.42 22.14 -11.97
CA GLN A 217 -9.18 22.46 -12.69
C GLN A 217 -8.94 21.49 -13.85
N VAL A 218 -9.12 20.18 -13.64
CA VAL A 218 -9.04 19.17 -14.71
C VAL A 218 -10.08 19.44 -15.80
N SER A 219 -11.33 19.73 -15.44
CA SER A 219 -12.39 20.01 -16.42
C SER A 219 -12.09 21.25 -17.28
N ASN A 220 -11.39 22.24 -16.71
CA ASN A 220 -10.97 23.46 -17.38
C ASN A 220 -9.71 23.27 -18.24
N GLY A 221 -9.10 22.08 -18.22
CA GLY A 221 -7.88 21.79 -18.95
C GLY A 221 -6.62 22.39 -18.32
N ILE A 222 -6.66 22.70 -17.02
CA ILE A 222 -5.52 23.25 -16.28
C ILE A 222 -4.64 22.08 -15.80
N GLY A 223 -3.33 22.18 -16.02
CA GLY A 223 -2.37 21.17 -15.57
C GLY A 223 -2.18 21.19 -14.05
N LEU A 224 -1.74 20.08 -13.46
CA LEU A 224 -1.64 19.95 -11.99
C LEU A 224 -0.75 21.04 -11.38
N LEU A 225 0.39 21.34 -12.00
CA LEU A 225 1.30 22.35 -11.46
C LEU A 225 0.63 23.73 -11.32
N GLU A 226 -0.14 24.13 -12.34
CA GLU A 226 -0.85 25.39 -12.34
C GLU A 226 -2.01 25.37 -11.33
N ALA A 227 -2.70 24.23 -11.20
CA ALA A 227 -3.73 24.03 -10.19
C ALA A 227 -3.18 24.14 -8.76
N ILE A 228 -2.02 23.55 -8.45
CA ILE A 228 -1.39 23.66 -7.12
C ILE A 228 -0.94 25.09 -6.83
N LYS A 229 -0.37 25.80 -7.83
CA LYS A 229 -0.04 27.22 -7.67
C LYS A 229 -1.29 28.04 -7.39
N SER A 230 -2.35 27.83 -8.17
CA SER A 230 -3.62 28.49 -7.96
C SER A 230 -4.19 28.19 -6.57
N ALA A 231 -4.12 26.94 -6.10
CA ALA A 231 -4.58 26.55 -4.77
C ALA A 231 -3.85 27.31 -3.65
N ARG A 232 -2.53 27.49 -3.76
CA ARG A 232 -1.72 28.26 -2.79
C ARG A 232 -2.04 29.75 -2.78
N ASP A 233 -2.52 30.29 -3.90
CA ASP A 233 -2.89 31.70 -4.04
C ASP A 233 -4.29 32.00 -3.47
N HIS A 234 -5.07 30.98 -3.11
CA HIS A 234 -6.37 31.16 -2.45
C HIS A 234 -6.21 31.36 -0.94
N SER A 235 -7.17 32.07 -0.32
CA SER A 235 -7.23 32.25 1.13
C SER A 235 -7.60 30.98 1.89
N GLU A 236 -8.18 30.00 1.21
CA GLU A 236 -8.49 28.68 1.76
C GLU A 236 -7.27 27.76 1.62
N GLN A 237 -6.94 27.02 2.69
CA GLN A 237 -5.91 25.99 2.63
C GLN A 237 -6.50 24.74 1.98
N PHE A 238 -6.23 24.55 0.69
CA PHE A 238 -6.52 23.28 0.02
C PHE A 238 -5.50 22.22 0.40
N ASN A 239 -5.97 20.97 0.49
CA ASN A 239 -5.10 19.82 0.66
C ASN A 239 -4.47 19.46 -0.70
N GLU A 240 -3.21 19.85 -0.88
CA GLU A 240 -2.46 19.63 -2.13
C GLU A 240 -2.34 18.14 -2.51
N ASN A 241 -2.31 17.24 -1.53
CA ASN A 241 -2.26 15.79 -1.78
C ASN A 241 -3.60 15.32 -2.36
N VAL A 242 -4.72 15.81 -1.83
CA VAL A 242 -6.05 15.51 -2.38
C VAL A 242 -6.20 16.07 -3.80
N ILE A 243 -5.66 17.25 -4.09
CA ILE A 243 -5.69 17.78 -5.48
C ILE A 243 -4.91 16.87 -6.43
N GLN A 244 -3.69 16.48 -6.05
CA GLN A 244 -2.88 15.55 -6.83
C GLN A 244 -3.59 14.20 -7.05
N PHE A 245 -4.27 13.70 -6.02
CA PHE A 245 -5.10 12.51 -6.11
C PHE A 245 -6.17 12.65 -7.20
N VAL A 246 -6.90 13.76 -7.22
CA VAL A 246 -7.98 14.00 -8.20
C VAL A 246 -7.46 13.94 -9.64
N TYR A 247 -6.26 14.46 -9.88
CA TYR A 247 -5.64 14.40 -11.21
C TYR A 247 -5.37 12.94 -11.62
N ARG A 248 -4.86 12.11 -10.71
CA ARG A 248 -4.71 10.66 -10.94
C ARG A 248 -6.05 9.95 -11.10
N TYR A 249 -7.09 10.38 -10.36
CA TYR A 249 -8.46 9.88 -10.53
C TYR A 249 -8.94 10.08 -11.97
N PHE A 250 -8.60 11.19 -12.65
CA PHE A 250 -8.92 11.36 -14.07
C PHE A 250 -7.86 10.82 -15.03
N GLY A 251 -6.88 10.05 -14.53
CA GLY A 251 -5.85 9.39 -15.33
C GLY A 251 -4.76 10.33 -15.84
N LEU A 252 -4.63 11.53 -15.27
CA LEU A 252 -3.49 12.39 -15.57
C LEU A 252 -2.25 11.81 -14.91
N LYS A 253 -1.28 11.48 -15.75
CA LYS A 253 -0.01 10.95 -15.31
C LYS A 253 1.06 12.03 -15.22
N ASP A 254 0.98 13.15 -15.96
CA ASP A 254 2.02 14.20 -16.02
C ASP A 254 1.53 15.56 -15.48
N ALA A 255 2.28 16.18 -14.56
CA ALA A 255 1.90 17.41 -13.87
C ALA A 255 1.98 18.67 -14.76
N TYR A 256 2.77 18.60 -15.84
CA TYR A 256 3.09 19.72 -16.73
C TYR A 256 2.24 19.71 -18.01
N VAL A 257 1.54 18.61 -18.26
CA VAL A 257 0.66 18.46 -19.42
C VAL A 257 -0.78 18.75 -19.02
N GLY A 258 -1.47 19.53 -19.84
CA GLY A 258 -2.89 19.77 -19.65
C GLY A 258 -3.69 18.47 -19.86
N PRO A 259 -4.83 18.29 -19.16
CA PRO A 259 -5.73 17.16 -19.36
C PRO A 259 -6.08 16.92 -20.84
N LEU A 260 -6.17 15.65 -21.25
CA LEU A 260 -6.73 15.25 -22.53
C LEU A 260 -8.23 15.53 -22.59
N GLU A 261 -8.81 15.66 -23.78
CA GLU A 261 -10.25 15.93 -23.95
C GLU A 261 -11.15 14.87 -23.29
N SER A 262 -10.71 13.60 -23.28
CA SER A 262 -11.40 12.54 -22.53
C SER A 262 -11.44 12.84 -21.04
N GLN A 263 -10.30 13.22 -20.46
CA GLN A 263 -10.15 13.50 -19.03
C GLN A 263 -10.92 14.75 -18.61
N LYS A 264 -10.90 15.81 -19.43
CA LYS A 264 -11.73 17.02 -19.22
C LYS A 264 -13.21 16.67 -19.18
N ARG A 265 -13.65 15.84 -20.14
CA ARG A 265 -15.04 15.40 -20.24
C ARG A 265 -15.44 14.53 -19.05
N ASP A 266 -14.57 13.61 -18.63
CA ASP A 266 -14.83 12.72 -17.49
C ASP A 266 -14.88 13.52 -16.18
N ALA A 267 -13.99 14.48 -15.98
CA ALA A 267 -14.06 15.42 -14.86
C ALA A 267 -15.31 16.30 -14.88
N LEU A 268 -15.70 16.80 -16.06
CA LEU A 268 -16.94 17.56 -16.21
C LEU A 268 -18.18 16.71 -15.91
N ASN A 269 -18.19 15.44 -16.33
CA ASN A 269 -19.26 14.50 -16.03
C ASN A 269 -19.27 14.14 -14.53
N TRP A 270 -18.09 14.02 -13.91
CA TRP A 270 -17.97 13.79 -12.48
C TRP A 270 -18.57 14.96 -11.68
N LEU A 271 -18.26 16.20 -12.06
CA LEU A 271 -18.86 17.41 -11.46
C LEU A 271 -20.38 17.48 -11.60
N LYS A 272 -20.96 16.75 -12.57
CA LYS A 272 -22.41 16.62 -12.79
C LYS A 272 -23.03 15.41 -12.10
N GLY A 273 -22.22 14.53 -11.49
CA GLY A 273 -22.67 13.28 -10.91
C GLY A 273 -22.84 12.14 -11.90
N SER A 274 -22.44 12.29 -13.17
CA SER A 274 -22.71 11.33 -14.25
C SER A 274 -21.48 10.53 -14.70
N PHE A 275 -20.40 10.57 -13.93
CA PHE A 275 -19.21 9.75 -14.13
C PHE A 275 -18.66 9.35 -12.77
N ASN A 276 -18.32 8.07 -12.65
CA ASN A 276 -17.50 7.52 -11.60
C ASN A 276 -16.64 6.39 -12.19
N LYS A 277 -15.37 6.27 -11.77
CA LYS A 277 -14.49 5.16 -12.16
C LYS A 277 -15.01 3.81 -11.64
N VAL A 278 -15.60 3.81 -10.46
CA VAL A 278 -16.31 2.68 -9.89
C VAL A 278 -17.73 2.72 -10.43
N THR A 279 -18.02 1.81 -11.36
CA THR A 279 -19.38 1.60 -11.84
C THR A 279 -20.16 0.87 -10.72
N PRO A 280 -21.45 1.19 -10.48
CA PRO A 280 -22.28 0.36 -9.60
C PRO A 280 -22.12 -1.12 -9.98
N ALA A 281 -21.85 -1.95 -8.98
CA ALA A 281 -21.32 -3.31 -9.12
C ALA A 281 -21.97 -4.13 -10.25
N ASP A 282 -21.16 -4.94 -10.92
CA ASP A 282 -21.66 -6.07 -11.69
C ASP A 282 -22.62 -6.88 -10.78
N PRO A 283 -23.89 -7.08 -11.17
CA PRO A 283 -24.86 -7.81 -10.35
C PRO A 283 -24.45 -9.28 -10.09
N THR A 284 -23.40 -9.78 -10.77
CA THR A 284 -22.81 -11.11 -10.55
C THR A 284 -21.73 -11.15 -9.45
N GLY A 285 -21.35 -9.99 -8.90
CA GLY A 285 -20.35 -9.83 -7.83
C GLY A 285 -18.91 -9.75 -8.34
N SER A 286 -18.01 -9.18 -7.53
CA SER A 286 -16.59 -9.02 -7.86
C SER A 286 -15.73 -9.96 -7.01
N TRP A 287 -14.72 -10.59 -7.62
CA TRP A 287 -13.67 -11.28 -6.88
C TRP A 287 -12.75 -10.28 -6.22
N VAL A 288 -12.41 -10.56 -4.98
CA VAL A 288 -11.60 -9.70 -4.15
C VAL A 288 -10.56 -10.53 -3.43
N GLN A 289 -9.31 -10.08 -3.46
CA GLN A 289 -8.18 -10.80 -2.89
C GLN A 289 -8.24 -10.85 -1.36
N ILE A 290 -7.83 -11.98 -0.79
CA ILE A 290 -7.53 -12.12 0.63
C ILE A 290 -6.01 -12.06 0.76
N ASP A 291 -5.55 -11.31 1.76
CA ASP A 291 -4.17 -11.13 2.19
C ASP A 291 -4.25 -11.19 3.71
N ASP A 292 -3.73 -12.28 4.22
CA ASP A 292 -3.84 -12.69 5.62
C ASP A 292 -3.16 -11.68 6.56
N VAL A 293 -2.35 -10.79 5.99
CA VAL A 293 -1.67 -9.69 6.68
C VAL A 293 -2.65 -8.61 7.16
N TYR A 294 -3.79 -8.40 6.50
CA TYR A 294 -4.66 -7.24 6.71
C TYR A 294 -6.14 -7.56 6.98
N THR A 295 -6.57 -8.82 6.83
CA THR A 295 -7.98 -9.18 7.12
C THR A 295 -8.32 -9.30 8.60
N GLY A 296 -7.32 -9.23 9.49
CA GLY A 296 -7.45 -9.84 10.81
C GLY A 296 -7.76 -11.33 10.69
N ASP A 297 -8.13 -11.97 11.80
CA ASP A 297 -8.72 -13.30 11.71
C ASP A 297 -10.06 -13.19 10.99
N ILE A 298 -10.12 -13.66 9.74
CA ILE A 298 -11.34 -13.64 8.93
C ILE A 298 -12.47 -14.48 9.54
N ASN A 299 -12.16 -15.27 10.58
CA ASN A 299 -13.13 -16.00 11.39
C ASN A 299 -13.67 -15.18 12.57
N SER A 300 -13.15 -13.98 12.82
CA SER A 300 -13.64 -13.06 13.85
C SER A 300 -15.15 -12.83 13.72
N GLU A 301 -15.86 -12.81 14.85
CA GLU A 301 -17.31 -12.62 14.88
C GLU A 301 -17.75 -11.23 14.36
N GLU A 302 -16.83 -10.27 14.31
CA GLU A 302 -17.08 -8.88 13.92
C GLU A 302 -16.97 -8.65 12.39
N ILE A 303 -16.53 -9.65 11.61
CA ILE A 303 -16.30 -9.50 10.17
C ILE A 303 -17.48 -10.10 9.38
N ASN A 304 -18.19 -9.25 8.63
CA ASN A 304 -19.32 -9.63 7.77
C ASN A 304 -18.91 -10.45 6.53
N TYR A 305 -17.63 -10.76 6.35
CA TYR A 305 -17.07 -11.36 5.13
C TYR A 305 -16.37 -12.69 5.39
N LYS A 306 -17.07 -13.62 6.04
CA LYS A 306 -16.53 -14.95 6.37
C LYS A 306 -16.47 -15.85 5.13
N PRO A 307 -15.31 -16.42 4.77
CA PRO A 307 -15.17 -17.41 3.71
C PRO A 307 -16.05 -18.63 3.96
N HIS A 308 -16.42 -19.31 2.87
CA HIS A 308 -17.05 -20.63 2.94
C HIS A 308 -16.08 -21.64 3.56
N PRO A 309 -16.55 -22.73 4.20
CA PRO A 309 -15.65 -23.75 4.71
C PRO A 309 -14.77 -24.37 3.62
N VAL A 310 -13.53 -24.74 3.98
CA VAL A 310 -12.63 -25.53 3.13
C VAL A 310 -13.35 -26.83 2.70
N PRO A 311 -13.33 -27.21 1.41
CA PRO A 311 -13.90 -28.47 0.97
C PRO A 311 -13.21 -29.68 1.59
N VAL A 312 -14.01 -30.61 2.13
CA VAL A 312 -13.52 -31.82 2.82
C VAL A 312 -12.78 -32.76 1.87
N ASP A 313 -13.10 -32.67 0.57
CA ASP A 313 -12.61 -33.46 -0.54
C ASP A 313 -11.57 -32.71 -1.40
N TRP A 314 -10.89 -31.69 -0.84
CA TRP A 314 -9.83 -30.93 -1.54
C TRP A 314 -8.86 -31.82 -2.34
N ALA A 315 -8.39 -32.93 -1.75
CA ALA A 315 -7.45 -33.83 -2.38
C ALA A 315 -8.00 -34.46 -3.67
N GLU A 316 -9.32 -34.72 -3.74
CA GLU A 316 -9.97 -35.45 -4.84
C GLU A 316 -10.58 -34.51 -5.89
N LEU A 317 -10.87 -33.27 -5.52
CA LEU A 317 -11.50 -32.31 -6.44
C LEU A 317 -10.54 -31.88 -7.57
N PRO A 318 -11.06 -31.69 -8.81
CA PRO A 318 -10.26 -31.15 -9.90
C PRO A 318 -9.90 -29.69 -9.63
N LYS A 319 -8.61 -29.35 -9.73
CA LYS A 319 -8.11 -27.99 -9.53
C LYS A 319 -8.01 -27.26 -10.87
N THR A 320 -8.33 -25.98 -10.85
CA THR A 320 -8.08 -25.06 -11.97
C THR A 320 -6.72 -24.41 -11.77
N THR A 321 -5.85 -24.46 -12.78
CA THR A 321 -4.61 -23.69 -12.79
C THR A 321 -4.87 -22.32 -13.37
N ASP A 322 -4.44 -21.29 -12.67
CA ASP A 322 -4.61 -19.92 -13.13
C ASP A 322 -3.36 -19.10 -12.88
N PHE A 323 -3.22 -18.10 -13.73
CA PHE A 323 -2.13 -17.17 -13.75
C PHE A 323 -2.71 -15.78 -14.01
N GLN A 324 -2.82 -14.98 -12.95
CA GLN A 324 -3.45 -13.67 -13.01
C GLN A 324 -2.40 -12.59 -12.76
N LEU A 325 -2.39 -11.59 -13.65
CA LEU A 325 -1.76 -10.30 -13.38
C LEU A 325 -2.86 -9.33 -12.96
N GLN A 326 -2.68 -8.69 -11.82
CA GLN A 326 -3.58 -7.68 -11.29
C GLN A 326 -2.77 -6.43 -10.94
N GLU A 327 -3.33 -5.28 -11.24
CA GLU A 327 -2.79 -3.99 -10.86
C GLU A 327 -3.86 -3.27 -10.05
N THR A 328 -3.52 -2.93 -8.82
CA THR A 328 -4.41 -2.23 -7.89
C THR A 328 -3.70 -0.98 -7.43
N SER A 329 -4.33 0.18 -7.61
CA SER A 329 -3.85 1.41 -7.02
C SER A 329 -4.50 1.58 -5.64
N ALA A 330 -3.67 1.69 -4.61
CA ALA A 330 -4.12 1.84 -3.22
C ALA A 330 -4.92 3.15 -3.01
N ASP A 331 -4.71 4.12 -3.90
CA ASP A 331 -5.44 5.39 -3.95
C ASP A 331 -6.97 5.16 -4.01
N PHE A 332 -7.48 4.12 -4.68
CA PHE A 332 -8.92 3.97 -4.97
C PHE A 332 -9.67 2.96 -4.11
N SER A 333 -9.04 2.35 -3.10
CA SER A 333 -9.69 1.34 -2.29
C SER A 333 -10.38 1.95 -1.08
N SER A 334 -11.68 1.68 -0.92
CA SER A 334 -12.50 2.19 0.18
C SER A 334 -13.48 1.12 0.68
N ASP A 335 -13.66 1.13 2.01
CA ASP A 335 -14.61 0.46 2.92
C ASP A 335 -14.96 -1.02 2.76
N LEU A 336 -14.70 -1.67 1.62
CA LEU A 336 -14.23 -3.03 1.72
C LEU A 336 -12.79 -2.97 2.15
N LYS A 337 -12.62 -3.34 3.41
CA LYS A 337 -11.49 -4.12 3.91
C LYS A 337 -11.26 -5.42 3.11
N ILE A 338 -11.58 -5.45 1.82
CA ILE A 338 -11.42 -6.57 0.91
C ILE A 338 -10.64 -6.20 -0.33
N SER A 339 -10.94 -5.07 -1.01
CA SER A 339 -10.04 -4.61 -2.10
C SER A 339 -8.86 -3.77 -1.57
N ALA A 340 -8.90 -3.39 -0.29
CA ALA A 340 -7.81 -2.79 0.48
C ALA A 340 -6.93 -3.85 1.17
N ILE A 341 -7.15 -5.14 0.88
CA ILE A 341 -6.30 -6.23 1.36
C ILE A 341 -5.04 -6.37 0.47
N GLY A 342 -4.50 -5.24 0.06
CA GLY A 342 -3.20 -5.10 -0.57
C GLY A 342 -2.65 -3.83 -0.01
N ASP A 343 -1.73 -3.97 0.94
CA ASP A 343 -0.81 -2.96 1.45
C ASP A 343 -1.27 -1.50 1.25
N GLY A 344 -2.42 -1.18 1.85
CA GLY A 344 -2.89 0.19 2.04
C GLY A 344 -1.98 0.87 3.05
N SER A 345 -0.71 1.05 2.73
CA SER A 345 0.05 2.09 3.40
C SER A 345 -0.58 3.42 3.01
N GLY A 346 -0.94 4.24 3.98
CA GLY A 346 -1.26 5.67 3.79
C GLY A 346 -0.14 6.51 3.16
N GLU A 347 0.87 5.86 2.56
CA GLU A 347 1.81 6.47 1.64
C GLU A 347 1.04 6.85 0.37
N PHE A 348 0.67 8.13 0.31
CA PHE A 348 0.16 8.81 -0.87
C PHE A 348 0.98 8.43 -2.11
N ASN A 349 0.31 8.16 -3.25
CA ASN A 349 0.93 7.70 -4.51
C ASN A 349 1.47 6.27 -4.48
N THR A 350 0.63 5.30 -4.11
CA THR A 350 1.01 3.87 -4.08
C THR A 350 0.31 3.06 -5.17
N ILE A 351 1.08 2.23 -5.88
CA ILE A 351 0.61 1.22 -6.83
C ILE A 351 1.09 -0.15 -6.36
N ILE A 352 0.18 -1.13 -6.36
CA ILE A 352 0.50 -2.52 -6.07
C ILE A 352 0.24 -3.33 -7.33
N ILE A 353 1.26 -4.03 -7.80
CA ILE A 353 1.17 -4.99 -8.88
C ILE A 353 1.27 -6.38 -8.25
N ALA A 354 0.23 -7.21 -8.44
CA ALA A 354 0.19 -8.57 -7.96
C ALA A 354 0.19 -9.56 -9.14
N ARG A 355 1.03 -10.59 -9.04
CA ARG A 355 1.11 -11.71 -9.98
C ARG A 355 0.84 -12.98 -9.19
N ASP A 356 -0.32 -13.58 -9.45
CA ASP A 356 -0.77 -14.79 -8.76
C ASP A 356 -0.57 -16.00 -9.67
N LEU A 357 0.01 -17.05 -9.10
CA LEU A 357 0.04 -18.39 -9.65
C LEU A 357 -0.66 -19.30 -8.66
N SER A 358 -1.76 -19.92 -9.05
CA SER A 358 -2.49 -20.81 -8.15
C SER A 358 -3.10 -22.02 -8.84
N GLN A 359 -3.22 -23.11 -8.08
CA GLN A 359 -4.13 -24.20 -8.35
C GLN A 359 -5.28 -24.09 -7.34
N PHE A 360 -6.51 -23.90 -7.82
CA PHE A 360 -7.63 -23.54 -6.97
C PHE A 360 -8.93 -24.26 -7.30
N ILE A 361 -9.87 -24.14 -6.37
CA ILE A 361 -11.30 -24.48 -6.53
C ILE A 361 -12.16 -23.33 -6.00
N ASP A 362 -13.29 -23.08 -6.65
CA ASP A 362 -14.29 -22.13 -6.20
C ASP A 362 -15.39 -22.86 -5.42
N VAL A 363 -15.71 -22.34 -4.24
CA VAL A 363 -16.69 -22.92 -3.31
C VAL A 363 -17.83 -21.94 -3.13
N SER A 364 -19.04 -22.35 -3.47
CA SER A 364 -20.26 -21.56 -3.34
C SER A 364 -21.25 -22.12 -2.30
N ASP A 365 -21.01 -23.34 -1.82
CA ASP A 365 -21.89 -24.04 -0.87
C ASP A 365 -21.56 -23.73 0.60
N ASN A 366 -22.49 -24.04 1.50
CA ASN A 366 -22.33 -23.93 2.96
C ASN A 366 -21.93 -22.53 3.47
N ARG A 367 -22.51 -21.48 2.87
CA ARG A 367 -22.31 -20.09 3.28
C ARG A 367 -22.51 -19.89 4.79
N PRO A 368 -21.53 -19.32 5.52
CA PRO A 368 -21.70 -18.99 6.93
C PRO A 368 -22.86 -18.01 7.15
N ALA A 369 -23.62 -18.22 8.22
CA ALA A 369 -24.73 -17.35 8.57
C ALA A 369 -24.23 -15.89 8.75
N GLY A 370 -24.91 -14.95 8.10
CA GLY A 370 -24.58 -13.52 8.16
C GLY A 370 -23.40 -13.08 7.28
N SER A 371 -22.64 -13.99 6.67
CA SER A 371 -21.57 -13.62 5.73
C SER A 371 -22.15 -12.97 4.48
N GLN A 372 -21.50 -11.95 3.92
CA GLN A 372 -21.80 -11.31 2.63
C GLN A 372 -21.11 -12.00 1.43
N VAL A 373 -20.23 -12.96 1.70
CA VAL A 373 -19.51 -13.74 0.69
C VAL A 373 -20.47 -14.64 -0.10
N ILE A 374 -20.33 -14.63 -1.43
CA ILE A 374 -21.07 -15.47 -2.38
C ILE A 374 -20.26 -16.71 -2.72
N GLU A 375 -18.96 -16.55 -2.92
CA GLU A 375 -18.05 -17.64 -3.27
C GLU A 375 -16.70 -17.40 -2.60
N THR A 376 -16.01 -18.49 -2.28
CA THR A 376 -14.64 -18.46 -1.79
C THR A 376 -13.76 -19.27 -2.73
N ARG A 377 -12.63 -18.69 -3.11
CA ARG A 377 -11.61 -19.39 -3.87
C ARG A 377 -10.55 -19.93 -2.92
N TYR A 378 -10.50 -21.25 -2.82
CA TYR A 378 -9.48 -21.98 -2.07
C TYR A 378 -8.41 -22.45 -3.03
N GLY A 379 -7.15 -22.21 -2.69
CA GLY A 379 -6.06 -22.65 -3.52
C GLY A 379 -4.78 -22.90 -2.78
N VAL A 380 -3.82 -23.39 -3.55
CA VAL A 380 -2.41 -23.41 -3.20
C VAL A 380 -1.63 -22.73 -4.32
N GLY A 381 -0.50 -22.11 -4.01
CA GLY A 381 0.21 -21.33 -5.01
C GLY A 381 1.22 -20.34 -4.45
N LEU A 382 1.55 -19.37 -5.29
CA LEU A 382 2.49 -18.30 -5.01
C LEU A 382 1.91 -16.97 -5.48
N ARG A 383 2.19 -15.92 -4.72
CA ARG A 383 1.86 -14.55 -5.06
C ARG A 383 3.13 -13.71 -5.02
N LEU A 384 3.42 -13.01 -6.11
CA LEU A 384 4.39 -11.91 -6.13
C LEU A 384 3.62 -10.61 -6.04
N LYS A 385 3.86 -9.82 -4.98
CA LYS A 385 3.42 -8.44 -4.86
C LYS A 385 4.62 -7.53 -5.09
N ILE A 386 4.45 -6.51 -5.91
CA ILE A 386 5.38 -5.40 -6.06
C ILE A 386 4.62 -4.16 -5.64
N LYS A 387 5.13 -3.48 -4.62
CA LYS A 387 4.58 -2.22 -4.15
C LYS A 387 5.50 -1.10 -4.56
N LEU A 388 4.94 -0.12 -5.23
CA LEU A 388 5.60 1.13 -5.53
C LEU A 388 4.93 2.21 -4.70
N SER A 389 5.70 2.96 -3.92
CA SER A 389 5.19 4.07 -3.12
C SER A 389 6.00 5.34 -3.37
N ASN A 390 5.49 6.48 -2.90
CA ASN A 390 6.06 7.80 -3.18
C ASN A 390 6.30 8.04 -4.68
N ILE A 391 5.43 7.46 -5.54
CA ILE A 391 5.60 7.50 -6.98
C ILE A 391 5.53 8.96 -7.43
N GLU A 392 6.57 9.42 -8.09
CA GLU A 392 6.67 10.76 -8.64
C GLU A 392 5.54 10.99 -9.65
N PHE A 393 4.83 12.10 -9.48
CA PHE A 393 3.78 12.50 -10.40
C PHE A 393 4.39 12.74 -11.79
N GLY A 394 4.05 11.92 -12.76
CA GLY A 394 4.71 11.87 -14.07
C GLY A 394 4.88 10.43 -14.55
N THR A 395 5.06 9.54 -13.58
CA THR A 395 5.58 8.20 -13.82
C THR A 395 4.47 7.25 -14.24
N ASP A 396 4.57 6.75 -15.47
CA ASP A 396 3.79 5.58 -15.87
C ASP A 396 4.48 4.33 -15.30
N VAL A 397 3.74 3.53 -14.56
CA VAL A 397 4.25 2.33 -13.91
C VAL A 397 3.47 1.15 -14.45
N ASP A 398 4.19 0.24 -15.08
CA ASP A 398 3.77 -1.13 -15.33
C ASP A 398 4.89 -2.07 -14.87
N ILE A 399 4.59 -3.38 -14.82
CA ILE A 399 5.54 -4.39 -14.35
C ILE A 399 6.87 -4.38 -15.14
N GLY A 400 6.83 -3.99 -16.42
CA GLY A 400 7.99 -3.96 -17.31
C GLY A 400 8.91 -2.77 -17.04
N VAL A 401 8.41 -1.70 -16.42
CA VAL A 401 9.19 -0.47 -16.14
C VAL A 401 9.50 -0.25 -14.66
N VAL A 402 9.00 -1.09 -13.74
CA VAL A 402 9.30 -0.99 -12.28
C VAL A 402 10.79 -0.85 -12.02
N GLY A 403 11.62 -1.64 -12.71
CA GLY A 403 13.07 -1.62 -12.52
C GLY A 403 13.68 -0.28 -12.92
N ALA A 404 13.26 0.29 -14.05
CA ALA A 404 13.67 1.61 -14.50
C ALA A 404 13.16 2.73 -13.57
N VAL A 405 11.92 2.64 -13.09
CA VAL A 405 11.31 3.61 -12.16
C VAL A 405 12.08 3.67 -10.84
N SER A 406 12.41 2.49 -10.28
CA SER A 406 13.30 2.38 -9.12
C SER A 406 14.69 2.95 -9.40
N GLU A 407 15.30 2.60 -10.54
CA GLU A 407 16.62 3.10 -10.92
C GLU A 407 16.69 4.62 -11.09
N LEU A 408 15.62 5.25 -11.54
CA LEU A 408 15.56 6.68 -11.71
C LEU A 408 15.22 7.40 -10.39
N GLY A 409 14.93 6.66 -9.31
CA GLY A 409 14.55 7.19 -8.01
C GLY A 409 13.18 7.88 -8.02
N LEU A 410 12.32 7.48 -8.97
CA LEU A 410 10.98 8.02 -9.21
C LEU A 410 9.92 7.34 -8.33
N ALA A 411 10.23 6.22 -7.69
CA ALA A 411 9.39 5.60 -6.67
C ALA A 411 10.27 4.79 -5.69
N ASP A 412 9.77 4.59 -4.47
CA ASP A 412 10.26 3.53 -3.60
C ASP A 412 9.63 2.21 -4.07
N VAL A 413 10.40 1.12 -4.09
CA VAL A 413 9.93 -0.18 -4.57
C VAL A 413 10.20 -1.27 -3.55
N GLU A 414 9.16 -2.00 -3.19
CA GLU A 414 9.18 -3.19 -2.34
C GLU A 414 8.64 -4.38 -3.14
N TYR A 415 9.11 -5.58 -2.81
CA TYR A 415 8.44 -6.79 -3.29
C TYR A 415 8.31 -7.83 -2.19
N GLU A 416 7.21 -8.57 -2.25
CA GLU A 416 6.89 -9.66 -1.34
C GLU A 416 6.50 -10.88 -2.17
N ILE A 417 7.05 -12.03 -1.79
CA ILE A 417 6.64 -13.32 -2.33
C ILE A 417 6.02 -14.11 -1.20
N SER A 418 4.75 -14.44 -1.36
CA SER A 418 3.91 -15.13 -0.39
C SER A 418 3.50 -16.50 -0.93
N GLY A 419 3.59 -17.52 -0.09
CA GLY A 419 2.93 -18.80 -0.36
C GLY A 419 1.43 -18.72 -0.08
N ILE A 420 0.61 -19.29 -0.96
CA ILE A 420 -0.81 -19.53 -0.73
C ILE A 420 -0.94 -21.00 -0.40
N GLY A 421 -1.38 -21.36 0.81
CA GLY A 421 -1.55 -22.77 1.20
C GLY A 421 -0.30 -23.66 1.04
N PHE A 422 0.88 -23.02 1.03
CA PHE A 422 2.17 -23.63 0.75
C PHE A 422 3.28 -22.89 1.51
N ALA A 423 4.12 -23.63 2.23
CA ALA A 423 5.21 -23.09 3.03
C ALA A 423 6.48 -23.90 2.76
N ASP A 424 7.15 -23.60 1.63
CA ASP A 424 8.41 -24.27 1.28
C ASP A 424 9.57 -23.29 1.36
N MET A 425 10.43 -23.51 2.36
CA MET A 425 11.63 -22.69 2.55
C MET A 425 12.69 -22.89 1.46
N SER A 426 12.62 -23.98 0.67
CA SER A 426 13.51 -24.19 -0.48
C SER A 426 13.27 -23.18 -1.61
N LEU A 427 12.15 -22.43 -1.57
CA LEU A 427 11.92 -21.28 -2.42
C LEU A 427 13.02 -20.21 -2.25
N LEU A 428 13.58 -20.05 -1.04
CA LEU A 428 14.61 -19.05 -0.74
C LEU A 428 15.90 -19.23 -1.55
N ASP A 429 16.18 -20.45 -2.02
CA ASP A 429 17.37 -20.78 -2.80
C ASP A 429 17.28 -20.27 -4.23
N ILE A 430 16.04 -20.19 -4.73
CA ILE A 430 15.73 -19.75 -6.10
C ILE A 430 15.58 -18.22 -6.10
N LEU A 431 15.21 -17.64 -4.96
CA LEU A 431 15.02 -16.21 -4.83
C LEU A 431 16.36 -15.48 -4.81
N PRO A 432 16.46 -14.37 -5.55
CA PRO A 432 17.69 -13.60 -5.59
C PRO A 432 18.15 -13.20 -4.19
N GLY A 433 19.46 -13.05 -4.01
CA GLY A 433 19.99 -12.33 -2.84
C GLY A 433 19.46 -10.90 -2.78
N PRO A 434 19.78 -10.16 -1.71
CA PRO A 434 19.68 -8.72 -1.78
C PRO A 434 20.31 -8.19 -3.05
N MET A 435 19.50 -7.48 -3.84
CA MET A 435 19.96 -6.79 -5.03
C MET A 435 19.17 -5.50 -5.16
N ASN A 436 19.83 -4.47 -5.71
CA ASN A 436 19.15 -3.23 -6.04
C ASN A 436 17.99 -3.55 -6.98
N ILE A 437 16.81 -2.97 -6.76
CA ILE A 437 15.73 -3.09 -7.74
C ILE A 437 16.14 -2.27 -8.96
N THR A 438 16.53 -3.00 -10.00
CA THR A 438 17.00 -2.54 -11.31
C THR A 438 16.17 -3.21 -12.38
N GLN A 439 16.26 -2.75 -13.63
CA GLN A 439 15.61 -3.46 -14.73
C GLN A 439 16.11 -4.90 -14.82
N ASN A 440 17.42 -5.12 -14.68
CA ASN A 440 18.00 -6.45 -14.69
C ASN A 440 17.49 -7.33 -13.53
N THR A 441 17.39 -6.76 -12.34
CA THR A 441 16.83 -7.45 -11.16
C THR A 441 15.38 -7.84 -11.36
N MET A 442 14.57 -6.95 -11.94
CA MET A 442 13.17 -7.24 -12.25
C MET A 442 13.05 -8.33 -13.30
N ASP A 443 13.89 -8.30 -14.35
CA ASP A 443 13.95 -9.36 -15.35
C ASP A 443 14.31 -10.72 -14.74
N ASP A 444 15.27 -10.75 -13.79
CA ASP A 444 15.65 -11.96 -13.08
C ASP A 444 14.56 -12.44 -12.12
N LEU A 445 13.87 -11.53 -11.41
CA LEU A 445 12.73 -11.86 -10.57
C LEU A 445 11.59 -12.48 -11.39
N ILE A 446 11.32 -11.94 -12.59
CA ILE A 446 10.31 -12.48 -13.51
C ILE A 446 10.70 -13.90 -13.95
N LYS A 447 11.97 -14.13 -14.33
CA LYS A 447 12.47 -15.47 -14.69
C LYS A 447 12.33 -16.46 -13.53
N VAL A 448 12.71 -16.05 -12.32
CA VAL A 448 12.56 -16.88 -11.11
C VAL A 448 11.10 -17.24 -10.88
N PHE A 449 10.18 -16.27 -11.02
CA PHE A 449 8.76 -16.54 -10.88
C PHE A 449 8.22 -17.49 -11.98
N ASP A 450 8.73 -17.37 -13.20
CA ASP A 450 8.39 -18.28 -14.30
C ASP A 450 8.96 -19.69 -14.09
N ASP A 451 10.15 -19.82 -13.49
CA ASP A 451 10.73 -21.12 -13.08
C ASP A 451 9.92 -21.77 -11.96
N LEU A 452 9.53 -20.98 -10.95
CA LEU A 452 8.62 -21.40 -9.88
C LEU A 452 7.29 -21.87 -10.45
N LYS A 453 6.76 -21.17 -11.47
CA LYS A 453 5.56 -21.58 -12.19
C LYS A 453 5.69 -22.96 -12.83
N ASN A 454 6.80 -23.22 -13.51
CA ASN A 454 7.03 -24.52 -14.14
C ASN A 454 7.14 -25.66 -13.10
N ARG A 455 7.79 -25.41 -11.96
CA ARG A 455 7.88 -26.38 -10.86
C ARG A 455 6.52 -26.64 -10.23
N PHE A 456 5.78 -25.58 -9.93
CA PHE A 456 4.47 -25.68 -9.31
C PHE A 456 3.43 -26.38 -10.19
N ALA A 457 3.48 -26.16 -11.51
CA ALA A 457 2.61 -26.86 -12.47
C ALA A 457 2.86 -28.39 -12.53
N GLN A 458 4.00 -28.87 -12.02
CA GLN A 458 4.36 -30.28 -11.97
C GLN A 458 4.19 -30.90 -10.58
N MET A 459 3.86 -30.08 -9.57
CA MET A 459 3.69 -30.52 -8.19
C MET A 459 2.31 -31.17 -8.01
N ASP A 460 2.26 -32.30 -7.29
CA ASP A 460 1.00 -32.80 -6.77
C ASP A 460 0.61 -31.95 -5.56
N VAL A 461 -0.45 -31.17 -5.73
CA VAL A 461 -0.94 -30.25 -4.71
C VAL A 461 -2.00 -30.86 -3.79
N SER A 462 -2.31 -32.15 -3.98
CA SER A 462 -3.39 -32.84 -3.25
C SER A 462 -3.06 -33.01 -1.76
N ASP A 463 -1.78 -33.10 -1.42
CA ASP A 463 -1.29 -33.22 -0.04
C ASP A 463 -1.02 -31.88 0.65
N LEU A 464 -1.19 -30.76 -0.07
CA LEU A 464 -1.00 -29.41 0.46
C LEU A 464 -2.25 -28.91 1.19
N LYS A 465 -2.06 -27.92 2.07
CA LYS A 465 -3.14 -27.33 2.88
C LYS A 465 -3.73 -26.12 2.14
N PRO A 466 -4.91 -26.22 1.50
CA PRO A 466 -5.47 -25.10 0.75
C PRO A 466 -5.82 -23.93 1.67
N GLN A 467 -5.71 -22.73 1.11
CA GLN A 467 -6.01 -21.48 1.79
C GLN A 467 -6.99 -20.65 0.96
N ALA A 468 -7.91 -19.95 1.63
CA ALA A 468 -8.77 -18.98 0.97
C ALA A 468 -7.92 -17.79 0.54
N PHE A 469 -7.89 -17.47 -0.75
CA PHE A 469 -7.10 -16.34 -1.25
C PHE A 469 -7.91 -15.34 -2.07
N GLN A 470 -9.16 -15.66 -2.44
CA GLN A 470 -10.13 -14.69 -2.98
C GLN A 470 -11.53 -14.98 -2.43
N ILE A 471 -12.34 -13.94 -2.28
CA ILE A 471 -13.79 -14.05 -2.03
C ILE A 471 -14.55 -13.22 -3.04
N ARG A 472 -15.74 -13.70 -3.41
CA ARG A 472 -16.69 -12.94 -4.25
C ARG A 472 -17.78 -12.36 -3.38
N VAL A 473 -18.06 -11.06 -3.51
CA VAL A 473 -19.10 -10.35 -2.72
C VAL A 473 -20.12 -9.68 -3.65
N LYS A 474 -21.39 -9.60 -3.23
CA LYS A 474 -22.50 -9.01 -4.06
C LYS A 474 -22.42 -7.50 -4.12
N GLU A 475 -22.21 -6.93 -2.96
CA GLU A 475 -22.07 -5.50 -2.75
C GLU A 475 -20.73 -5.39 -2.06
N PRO A 476 -19.65 -5.33 -2.84
CA PRO A 476 -18.51 -4.67 -2.29
C PRO A 476 -19.03 -3.28 -1.85
N GLU A 477 -19.01 -2.97 -0.54
CA GLU A 477 -19.10 -1.59 -0.02
C GLU A 477 -17.90 -0.78 -0.53
N PHE A 478 -17.85 -0.54 -1.85
CA PHE A 478 -16.93 0.39 -2.48
C PHE A 478 -17.51 1.77 -2.28
N VAL A 479 -17.27 2.37 -1.12
CA VAL A 479 -17.57 3.79 -0.94
C VAL A 479 -16.41 4.57 -1.54
N ASP A 480 -16.26 4.57 -2.87
CA ASP A 480 -15.29 5.44 -3.55
C ASP A 480 -15.45 6.81 -2.89
N PRO A 481 -14.43 7.33 -2.18
CA PRO A 481 -14.57 8.57 -1.41
C PRO A 481 -15.00 9.73 -2.32
N PHE A 482 -14.76 9.59 -3.64
CA PHE A 482 -15.28 10.49 -4.65
C PHE A 482 -16.79 10.42 -4.82
N ILE A 483 -17.49 9.30 -4.58
CA ILE A 483 -18.96 9.25 -4.55
C ILE A 483 -19.51 10.12 -3.42
N ASN A 484 -18.91 10.06 -2.23
CA ASN A 484 -19.35 10.89 -1.11
C ASN A 484 -19.10 12.38 -1.41
N ALA A 485 -17.90 12.74 -1.86
CA ALA A 485 -17.58 14.10 -2.27
C ALA A 485 -18.46 14.57 -3.44
N GLN A 486 -18.71 13.72 -4.44
CA GLN A 486 -19.58 13.99 -5.59
C GLN A 486 -21.03 14.19 -5.17
N SER A 487 -21.53 13.43 -4.19
CA SER A 487 -22.88 13.57 -3.64
C SER A 487 -23.07 14.94 -3.01
N ILE A 488 -22.07 15.40 -2.23
CA ILE A 488 -22.05 16.75 -1.65
C ILE A 488 -21.97 17.82 -2.75
N VAL A 489 -21.00 17.72 -3.67
CA VAL A 489 -20.82 18.66 -4.78
C VAL A 489 -22.07 18.75 -5.66
N PHE A 490 -22.71 17.62 -5.94
CA PHE A 490 -23.95 17.55 -6.68
C PHE A 490 -25.07 18.30 -5.94
N ALA A 491 -25.25 18.04 -4.64
CA ALA A 491 -26.23 18.73 -3.81
C ALA A 491 -26.00 20.25 -3.78
N VAL A 492 -24.76 20.72 -3.57
CA VAL A 492 -24.43 22.16 -3.59
C VAL A 492 -24.75 22.78 -4.95
N ASN A 493 -24.43 22.10 -6.06
CA ASN A 493 -24.80 22.55 -7.40
C ASN A 493 -26.32 22.64 -7.60
N GLN A 494 -27.09 21.70 -7.06
CA GLN A 494 -28.55 21.73 -7.12
C GLN A 494 -29.16 22.87 -6.29
N ILE A 495 -28.62 23.15 -5.10
CA ILE A 495 -28.99 24.30 -4.26
C ILE A 495 -28.73 25.61 -5.01
N ARG A 496 -27.54 25.77 -5.61
CA ARG A 496 -27.20 26.93 -6.46
C ARG A 496 -28.23 27.14 -7.59
N ASN A 497 -28.70 26.03 -8.17
CA ASN A 497 -29.68 25.99 -9.25
C ASN A 497 -31.14 26.06 -8.78
N LYS A 498 -31.38 26.26 -7.47
CA LYS A 498 -32.70 26.36 -6.83
C LYS A 498 -33.57 25.10 -6.98
N LYS A 499 -32.95 23.93 -7.09
CA LYS A 499 -33.66 22.65 -7.10
C LYS A 499 -34.05 22.24 -5.69
N LYS A 500 -35.26 21.70 -5.54
CA LYS A 500 -35.78 21.24 -4.26
C LYS A 500 -35.12 19.92 -3.85
N LEU A 501 -35.16 19.62 -2.55
CA LEU A 501 -34.57 18.39 -2.00
C LEU A 501 -35.13 17.13 -2.68
N GLU A 502 -36.44 17.00 -2.83
CA GLU A 502 -37.05 15.79 -3.43
C GLU A 502 -36.64 15.57 -4.90
N GLU A 503 -36.57 16.65 -5.68
CA GLU A 503 -36.09 16.61 -7.07
C GLU A 503 -34.62 16.16 -7.12
N THR A 504 -33.80 16.67 -6.21
CA THR A 504 -32.37 16.34 -6.10
C THR A 504 -32.14 14.91 -5.64
N MET A 505 -32.91 14.42 -4.66
CA MET A 505 -32.83 13.02 -4.19
C MET A 505 -33.19 12.05 -5.33
N SER A 506 -34.28 12.32 -6.04
CA SER A 506 -34.70 11.50 -7.19
C SER A 506 -33.63 11.46 -8.29
N ALA A 507 -33.04 12.61 -8.62
CA ALA A 507 -31.95 12.70 -9.60
C ALA A 507 -30.67 12.02 -9.10
N GLY A 508 -30.28 12.22 -7.84
CA GLY A 508 -29.11 11.61 -7.23
C GLY A 508 -29.21 10.09 -7.17
N LEU A 509 -30.40 9.55 -6.86
CA LEU A 509 -30.65 8.11 -6.85
C LEU A 509 -30.41 7.48 -8.22
N SER A 510 -30.89 8.15 -9.29
CA SER A 510 -30.66 7.68 -10.67
C SER A 510 -29.19 7.70 -11.10
N LEU A 511 -28.36 8.45 -10.38
CA LEU A 511 -26.91 8.59 -10.60
C LEU A 511 -26.08 7.72 -9.64
N GLY A 512 -26.71 6.96 -8.73
CA GLY A 512 -26.02 6.15 -7.74
C GLY A 512 -25.33 6.96 -6.62
N LEU A 513 -25.79 8.18 -6.35
CA LEU A 513 -25.20 9.06 -5.33
C LEU A 513 -25.75 8.75 -3.93
N ASN A 514 -24.95 9.03 -2.90
CA ASN A 514 -25.28 8.83 -1.50
C ASN A 514 -26.41 9.79 -1.07
N GLN A 515 -27.58 9.21 -0.81
CA GLN A 515 -28.81 9.94 -0.50
C GLN A 515 -28.76 10.66 0.86
N ASP A 516 -28.11 10.06 1.86
CA ASP A 516 -27.99 10.64 3.19
C ASP A 516 -27.09 11.88 3.15
N LEU A 517 -25.97 11.82 2.43
CA LEU A 517 -25.09 12.97 2.24
C LEU A 517 -25.73 14.11 1.46
N ILE A 518 -26.57 13.81 0.47
CA ILE A 518 -27.36 14.83 -0.24
C ILE A 518 -28.28 15.55 0.74
N LYS A 519 -28.99 14.81 1.58
CA LYS A 519 -29.92 15.34 2.58
C LYS A 519 -29.19 16.18 3.63
N ASP A 520 -28.08 15.66 4.17
CA ASP A 520 -27.25 16.36 5.15
C ASP A 520 -26.68 17.66 4.57
N THR A 521 -26.23 17.64 3.31
CA THR A 521 -25.76 18.85 2.64
C THR A 521 -26.88 19.88 2.55
N TYR A 522 -28.12 19.52 2.18
CA TYR A 522 -29.24 20.47 2.17
C TYR A 522 -29.51 21.06 3.57
N ALA A 523 -29.40 20.24 4.62
CA ALA A 523 -29.58 20.68 6.00
C ALA A 523 -28.51 21.70 6.41
N ASP A 524 -27.25 21.53 5.99
CA ASP A 524 -26.15 22.48 6.26
C ASP A 524 -26.46 23.88 5.68
N PHE A 525 -27.13 23.96 4.52
CA PHE A 525 -27.58 25.22 3.92
C PHE A 525 -28.95 25.70 4.44
N GLY A 526 -29.43 25.13 5.55
CA GLY A 526 -30.68 25.53 6.21
C GLY A 526 -31.96 25.08 5.49
N VAL A 527 -31.89 24.03 4.66
CA VAL A 527 -33.04 23.45 3.95
C VAL A 527 -33.33 22.05 4.48
N THR A 528 -34.30 21.92 5.38
CA THR A 528 -34.62 20.65 6.05
C THR A 528 -35.87 19.95 5.52
N ASP A 529 -36.61 20.61 4.63
CA ASP A 529 -37.85 20.13 4.03
C ASP A 529 -37.87 20.36 2.50
N ASN A 530 -38.97 19.99 1.83
CA ASN A 530 -39.13 20.16 0.38
C ASN A 530 -39.50 21.62 -0.01
N SER A 531 -39.07 22.59 0.79
CA SER A 531 -39.32 24.01 0.55
C SER A 531 -38.48 24.55 -0.61
N ARG A 532 -38.82 25.77 -1.02
CA ARG A 532 -38.08 26.48 -2.07
C ARG A 532 -36.76 26.98 -1.51
N ILE A 533 -35.67 26.76 -2.24
CA ILE A 533 -34.34 27.26 -1.87
C ILE A 533 -34.34 28.78 -1.67
N THR A 534 -33.87 29.22 -0.50
CA THR A 534 -33.79 30.63 -0.14
C THR A 534 -32.68 31.33 -0.92
N LEU A 535 -32.74 32.67 -1.01
CA LEU A 535 -31.67 33.45 -1.64
C LEU A 535 -30.35 33.36 -0.86
N ALA A 536 -30.42 33.22 0.47
CA ALA A 536 -29.26 33.04 1.34
C ALA A 536 -28.56 31.71 1.06
N ALA A 537 -29.29 30.59 1.11
CA ALA A 537 -28.77 29.26 0.81
C ALA A 537 -28.15 29.19 -0.60
N ARG A 538 -28.80 29.81 -1.60
CA ARG A 538 -28.27 29.89 -2.95
C ARG A 538 -26.94 30.67 -3.01
N ARG A 539 -26.84 31.77 -2.27
CA ARG A 539 -25.63 32.60 -2.25
C ARG A 539 -24.50 31.85 -1.59
N GLU A 540 -24.74 31.25 -0.43
CA GLU A 540 -23.78 30.44 0.28
C GLU A 540 -23.29 29.25 -0.55
N ALA A 541 -24.20 28.56 -1.26
CA ALA A 541 -23.82 27.49 -2.18
C ALA A 541 -22.99 27.98 -3.36
N LYS A 542 -23.22 29.23 -3.82
CA LYS A 542 -22.40 29.85 -4.85
C LYS A 542 -21.00 30.14 -4.32
N ASP A 543 -20.92 30.75 -3.14
CA ASP A 543 -19.68 31.12 -2.46
C ASP A 543 -18.82 29.86 -2.22
N TRP A 544 -19.44 28.78 -1.73
CA TRP A 544 -18.82 27.45 -1.60
C TRP A 544 -18.19 26.93 -2.91
N LEU A 545 -18.83 27.15 -4.06
CA LEU A 545 -18.37 26.65 -5.37
C LEU A 545 -17.37 27.55 -6.10
N ILE A 546 -17.18 28.79 -5.65
CA ILE A 546 -16.25 29.76 -6.28
C ILE A 546 -15.05 30.07 -5.39
N PHE A 547 -14.93 29.41 -4.23
CA PHE A 547 -13.83 29.55 -3.28
C PHE A 547 -13.65 31.00 -2.79
N GLN A 548 -14.78 31.69 -2.55
CA GLN A 548 -14.89 33.04 -1.98
C GLN A 548 -15.67 32.96 -0.66
#